data_AF-A8X6N3-F1
#
_entry.id   AF-A8X6N3-F1
#
_cell.length_a   1.000
_cell.length_b   1.000
_cell.length_c   1.000
_cell.angle_alpha   90.00
_cell.angle_beta   90.00
_cell.angle_gamma   90.00
#
_symmetry.space_group_name_H-M   'P 1'
#
loop_
_entity.id
_entity.type
_entity.pdbx_description
1 polymer ?
#
loop_
_entity_poly.entity_id
_entity_poly.type
_entity_poly.pdbx_seq_one_letter_code
_entity_poly.pdbx_strand_id
1 'polypeptide(L)'
;MSSTPSAEPPQSTRRWAKIVLENCTGSHFKFQVLHEYTGEQTNNSGYILFKPDDKITVFDQVYYNTGFFTTGVDNWKVHGTRLIEVSPESKFTEMISGKFFIDGLPYASGHGAFASWKKHTLRSEDDGQETIIKVYQTEVQFISPSGRSTTTFNTLGQDILPFSANPQQRH
;
A
#
# COMPACT_ATOMS: atom_id res chain seq x y z
N MET A 1 51.80 12.29 -18.20
CA MET A 1 50.96 11.39 -17.39
C MET A 1 49.53 11.89 -17.52
N SER A 2 48.67 11.19 -18.26
CA SER A 2 47.27 11.58 -18.43
C SER A 2 46.49 11.17 -17.19
N SER A 3 45.99 12.15 -16.45
CA SER A 3 45.05 11.93 -15.35
C SER A 3 43.70 11.54 -15.94
N THR A 4 43.34 10.26 -15.82
CA THR A 4 41.97 9.80 -16.04
C THR A 4 41.05 10.56 -15.06
N PRO A 5 39.97 11.22 -15.51
CA PRO A 5 38.99 11.78 -14.58
C PRO A 5 38.34 10.60 -13.86
N SER A 6 38.59 10.48 -12.55
CA SER A 6 37.78 9.61 -11.69
C SER A 6 36.40 10.26 -11.65
N ALA A 7 35.41 9.64 -12.30
CA ALA A 7 34.03 10.08 -12.16
C ALA A 7 33.65 9.94 -10.68
N GLU A 8 33.59 11.07 -9.96
CA GLU A 8 33.05 11.08 -8.61
C GLU A 8 31.65 10.48 -8.65
N PRO A 9 31.31 9.58 -7.71
CA PRO A 9 29.98 9.00 -7.66
C PRO A 9 28.94 10.13 -7.55
N PRO A 10 27.79 10.03 -8.25
CA PRO A 10 26.80 11.08 -8.26
C PRO A 10 26.36 11.43 -6.84
N GLN A 11 26.40 12.72 -6.51
CA GLN A 11 26.06 13.27 -5.19
C GLN A 11 24.60 12.93 -4.80
N SER A 12 23.72 12.91 -5.80
CA SER A 12 22.36 12.37 -5.74
C SER A 12 21.97 11.84 -7.12
N THR A 13 21.26 10.71 -7.16
CA THR A 13 20.72 10.11 -8.38
C THR A 13 19.22 9.95 -8.24
N ARG A 14 18.48 10.55 -9.17
CA ARG A 14 17.03 10.37 -9.33
C ARG A 14 16.75 8.98 -9.88
N ARG A 15 15.85 8.26 -9.23
CA ARG A 15 15.44 6.89 -9.56
C ARG A 15 13.94 6.76 -9.51
N TRP A 16 13.43 5.64 -10.01
CA TRP A 16 12.00 5.34 -9.93
C TRP A 16 11.74 3.85 -9.73
N ALA A 17 10.59 3.52 -9.16
CA ALA A 17 10.12 2.13 -9.04
C ALA A 17 8.65 2.03 -9.46
N LYS A 18 8.25 0.87 -10.00
CA LYS A 18 6.85 0.53 -10.23
C LYS A 18 6.26 -0.05 -8.95
N ILE A 19 5.05 0.37 -8.60
CA ILE A 19 4.37 -0.11 -7.38
C ILE A 19 3.18 -0.97 -7.75
N VAL A 20 3.17 -2.19 -7.23
CA VAL A 20 2.10 -3.17 -7.44
C VAL A 20 1.50 -3.53 -6.09
N LEU A 21 0.17 -3.52 -5.98
CA LEU A 21 -0.55 -3.98 -4.79
C LEU A 21 -1.17 -5.36 -5.05
N GLU A 22 -1.00 -6.26 -4.09
CA GLU A 22 -1.58 -7.60 -4.09
C GLU A 22 -2.55 -7.73 -2.91
N ASN A 23 -3.80 -8.08 -3.22
CA ASN A 23 -4.85 -8.27 -2.21
C ASN A 23 -4.82 -9.68 -1.63
N CYS A 24 -4.12 -9.86 -0.52
CA CYS A 24 -4.01 -11.12 0.19
C CYS A 24 -5.01 -11.24 1.36
N THR A 25 -6.08 -10.42 1.39
CA THR A 25 -7.05 -10.41 2.50
C THR A 25 -8.10 -11.52 2.40
N GLY A 26 -8.22 -12.18 1.23
CA GLY A 26 -9.32 -13.11 0.95
C GLY A 26 -10.69 -12.45 0.80
N SER A 27 -10.76 -11.10 0.77
CA SER A 27 -12.01 -10.34 0.63
C SER A 27 -11.91 -9.29 -0.46
N HIS A 28 -13.06 -8.83 -0.94
CA HIS A 28 -13.12 -7.66 -1.84
C HIS A 28 -12.75 -6.39 -1.06
N PHE A 29 -11.91 -5.54 -1.65
CA PHE A 29 -11.46 -4.29 -1.04
C PHE A 29 -11.37 -3.17 -2.06
N LYS A 30 -11.59 -1.94 -1.62
CA LYS A 30 -11.10 -0.74 -2.30
C LYS A 30 -9.81 -0.31 -1.61
N PHE A 31 -8.69 -0.25 -2.32
CA PHE A 31 -7.41 0.20 -1.77
C PHE A 31 -6.97 1.52 -2.37
N GLN A 32 -6.30 2.33 -1.56
CA GLN A 32 -5.56 3.52 -1.97
C GLN A 32 -4.14 3.44 -1.42
N VAL A 33 -3.15 3.73 -2.26
CA VAL A 33 -1.75 3.86 -1.87
C VAL A 33 -1.33 5.32 -2.01
N LEU A 34 -0.69 5.83 -0.97
CA LEU A 34 -0.01 7.12 -1.00
C LEU A 34 1.49 6.90 -0.81
N HIS A 35 2.28 7.62 -1.59
CA HIS A 35 3.73 7.63 -1.51
C HIS A 35 4.24 9.07 -1.47
N GLU A 36 5.21 9.35 -0.61
CA GLU A 36 5.89 10.64 -0.55
C GLU A 36 7.37 10.45 -0.27
N TYR A 37 8.20 10.82 -1.24
CA TYR A 37 9.62 11.08 -0.98
C TYR A 37 9.74 12.44 -0.28
N THR A 38 10.60 12.52 0.73
CA THR A 38 10.74 13.72 1.57
C THR A 38 11.00 14.98 0.75
N GLY A 39 10.13 15.99 0.92
CA GLY A 39 10.23 17.28 0.22
C GLY A 39 9.58 17.31 -1.17
N GLU A 40 8.92 16.23 -1.58
CA GLU A 40 8.24 16.12 -2.87
C GLU A 40 6.72 16.03 -2.72
N GLN A 41 6.00 16.20 -3.83
CA GLN A 41 4.56 16.06 -3.85
C GLN A 41 4.16 14.60 -3.62
N THR A 42 3.16 14.38 -2.78
CA THR A 42 2.57 13.07 -2.54
C THR A 42 1.97 12.48 -3.83
N ASN A 43 2.40 11.27 -4.20
CA ASN A 43 1.71 10.45 -5.20
C ASN A 43 0.48 9.79 -4.57
N ASN A 44 -0.65 9.77 -5.29
CA ASN A 44 -1.91 9.20 -4.82
C ASN A 44 -2.54 8.35 -5.91
N SER A 45 -2.77 7.05 -5.65
CA SER A 45 -3.33 6.11 -6.63
C SER A 45 -4.82 6.31 -6.87
N GLY A 46 -5.51 7.06 -6.00
CA GLY A 46 -6.96 6.98 -5.86
C GLY A 46 -7.40 5.63 -5.27
N TYR A 47 -8.71 5.44 -5.12
CA TYR A 47 -9.27 4.15 -4.70
C TYR A 47 -9.49 3.23 -5.90
N ILE A 48 -8.88 2.05 -5.84
CA ILE A 48 -8.97 1.01 -6.87
C ILE A 48 -9.65 -0.21 -6.25
N LEU A 49 -10.56 -0.85 -7.00
CA LEU A 49 -11.24 -2.08 -6.58
C LEU A 49 -10.34 -3.30 -6.79
N PHE A 50 -10.25 -4.15 -5.77
CA PHE A 50 -9.56 -5.42 -5.77
C PHE A 50 -10.52 -6.54 -5.36
N LYS A 51 -10.57 -7.60 -6.16
CA LYS A 51 -11.08 -8.91 -5.75
C LYS A 51 -10.04 -9.63 -4.90
N PRO A 52 -10.41 -10.71 -4.18
CA PRO A 52 -9.44 -11.59 -3.55
C PRO A 52 -8.36 -12.01 -4.57
N ASP A 53 -7.10 -11.99 -4.13
CA ASP A 53 -5.91 -12.39 -4.91
C ASP A 53 -5.57 -11.52 -6.12
N ASP A 54 -6.30 -10.41 -6.35
CA ASP A 54 -5.96 -9.45 -7.40
C ASP A 54 -4.58 -8.84 -7.13
N LYS A 55 -3.80 -8.70 -8.21
CA LYS A 55 -2.51 -8.02 -8.23
C LYS A 55 -2.53 -6.92 -9.30
N ILE A 56 -2.52 -5.66 -8.89
CA ILE A 56 -2.74 -4.49 -9.77
C ILE A 56 -1.60 -3.49 -9.61
N THR A 57 -1.10 -2.94 -10.72
CA THR A 57 -0.15 -1.82 -10.70
C THR A 57 -0.88 -0.55 -10.25
N VAL A 58 -0.46 0.03 -9.13
CA VAL A 58 -1.07 1.24 -8.54
C VAL A 58 -0.29 2.52 -8.89
N PHE A 59 1.00 2.38 -9.24
CA PHE A 59 1.81 3.44 -9.82
C PHE A 59 2.76 2.82 -10.84
N ASP A 60 2.77 3.33 -12.08
CA ASP A 60 3.79 2.95 -13.07
C ASP A 60 5.18 3.42 -12.64
N GLN A 61 5.25 4.60 -12.02
CA GLN A 61 6.47 5.23 -11.53
C GLN A 61 6.19 6.05 -10.28
N VAL A 62 6.86 5.70 -9.19
CA VAL A 62 7.13 6.63 -8.09
C VAL A 62 8.61 6.98 -8.09
N TYR A 63 8.91 8.23 -7.81
CA TYR A 63 10.27 8.72 -7.88
C TYR A 63 10.88 8.92 -6.49
N TYR A 64 12.18 8.68 -6.41
CA TYR A 64 12.97 8.82 -5.18
C TYR A 64 14.42 9.16 -5.53
N ASN A 65 15.19 9.59 -4.53
CA ASN A 65 16.61 9.89 -4.71
C ASN A 65 17.48 8.97 -3.86
N THR A 66 18.63 8.59 -4.42
CA THR A 66 19.67 7.81 -3.75
C THR A 66 21.01 8.55 -3.85
N GLY A 67 21.96 8.25 -2.96
CA GLY A 67 23.30 8.84 -2.97
C GLY A 67 23.81 9.10 -1.56
N PHE A 68 25.10 9.39 -1.44
CA PHE A 68 25.74 9.57 -0.13
C PHE A 68 25.18 10.77 0.67
N PHE A 69 24.68 11.80 -0.02
CA PHE A 69 24.13 13.01 0.61
C PHE A 69 22.59 13.05 0.62
N THR A 70 21.89 12.00 0.20
CA THR A 70 20.43 11.99 0.28
C THR A 70 19.98 11.74 1.72
N THR A 71 19.24 12.70 2.29
CA THR A 71 18.61 12.58 3.61
C THR A 71 17.12 12.24 3.53
N GLY A 72 16.56 12.26 2.31
CA GLY A 72 15.16 11.97 2.08
C GLY A 72 14.83 10.49 2.25
N VAL A 73 13.63 10.24 2.74
CA VAL A 73 13.07 8.90 2.94
C VAL A 73 11.73 8.77 2.23
N ASP A 74 11.43 7.56 1.76
CA ASP A 74 10.14 7.18 1.18
C ASP A 74 9.14 6.85 2.30
N ASN A 75 8.04 7.62 2.30
CA ASN A 75 6.94 7.50 3.25
C ASN A 75 5.72 6.94 2.54
N TRP A 76 5.04 5.99 3.20
CA TRP A 76 3.95 5.22 2.62
C TRP A 76 2.72 5.20 3.52
N LYS A 77 1.55 5.22 2.89
CA LYS A 77 0.27 4.87 3.49
C LYS A 77 -0.49 3.92 2.57
N VAL A 78 -1.16 2.96 3.17
CA VAL A 78 -2.14 2.12 2.50
C VAL A 78 -3.45 2.28 3.24
N HIS A 79 -4.48 2.75 2.55
CA HIS A 79 -5.84 2.79 3.05
C HIS A 79 -6.66 1.71 2.36
N GLY A 80 -7.65 1.16 3.07
CA GLY A 80 -8.58 0.20 2.52
C GLY A 80 -10.01 0.44 2.96
N THR A 81 -10.96 -0.09 2.21
CA THR A 81 -12.34 -0.26 2.64
C THR A 81 -12.78 -1.65 2.22
N ARG A 82 -13.09 -2.51 3.18
CA ARG A 82 -13.58 -3.85 2.89
C ARG A 82 -14.97 -3.75 2.27
N LEU A 83 -15.22 -4.49 1.21
CA LEU A 83 -16.54 -4.61 0.61
C LEU A 83 -17.25 -5.84 1.19
N ILE A 84 -18.38 -5.61 1.83
CA ILE A 84 -19.18 -6.67 2.47
C ILE A 84 -20.22 -7.12 1.46
N GLU A 85 -20.17 -8.40 1.09
CA GLU A 85 -21.20 -9.02 0.26
C GLU A 85 -22.49 -9.13 1.08
N VAL A 86 -23.59 -8.61 0.55
CA VAL A 86 -24.90 -8.71 1.19
C VAL A 86 -25.74 -9.69 0.38
N SER A 87 -26.13 -10.79 1.03
CA SER A 87 -27.09 -11.75 0.49
C SER A 87 -28.50 -11.31 0.88
N PRO A 88 -29.43 -11.13 -0.08
CA PRO A 88 -30.83 -10.83 0.24
C PRO A 88 -31.47 -11.96 1.06
N GLU A 89 -32.45 -11.61 1.89
CA GLU A 89 -33.17 -12.58 2.73
C GLU A 89 -33.95 -13.64 1.92
N SER A 90 -34.30 -13.34 0.67
CA SER A 90 -35.00 -14.27 -0.22
C SER A 90 -34.19 -14.61 -1.46
N LYS A 91 -34.16 -15.90 -1.83
CA LYS A 91 -33.55 -16.38 -3.08
C LYS A 91 -34.15 -15.74 -4.34
N PHE A 92 -35.41 -15.31 -4.28
CA PHE A 92 -36.06 -14.58 -5.37
C PHE A 92 -35.46 -13.19 -5.56
N THR A 93 -35.21 -12.48 -4.46
CA THR A 93 -34.54 -11.17 -4.47
C THR A 93 -33.08 -11.28 -4.90
N GLU A 94 -32.37 -12.34 -4.49
CA GLU A 94 -31.00 -12.62 -4.95
C GLU A 94 -30.92 -12.84 -6.47
N MET A 95 -31.90 -13.56 -7.02
CA MET A 95 -31.99 -13.80 -8.48
C MET A 95 -32.19 -12.51 -9.29
N ILE A 96 -32.87 -11.51 -8.73
CA ILE A 96 -33.21 -10.25 -9.40
C ILE A 96 -32.12 -9.19 -9.19
N SER A 97 -31.64 -9.05 -7.96
CA SER A 97 -30.69 -8.01 -7.57
C SER A 97 -29.22 -8.39 -7.84
N GLY A 98 -28.94 -9.68 -8.01
CA GLY A 98 -27.58 -10.19 -8.04
C GLY A 98 -26.82 -9.95 -6.72
N LYS A 99 -25.51 -10.21 -6.75
CA LYS A 99 -24.62 -9.90 -5.62
C LYS A 99 -24.38 -8.40 -5.57
N PHE A 100 -24.65 -7.76 -4.44
CA PHE A 100 -24.27 -6.38 -4.20
C PHE A 100 -23.36 -6.27 -2.96
N PHE A 101 -22.50 -5.27 -3.00
CA PHE A 101 -21.52 -5.02 -1.96
C PHE A 101 -21.78 -3.66 -1.32
N ILE A 102 -21.65 -3.59 -0.01
CA ILE A 102 -21.65 -2.33 0.75
C ILE A 102 -20.26 -2.03 1.28
N ASP A 103 -19.95 -0.74 1.40
CA ASP A 103 -18.69 -0.29 1.98
C ASP A 103 -18.70 -0.58 3.50
N GLY A 104 -17.71 -1.33 3.96
CA GLY A 104 -17.46 -1.64 5.36
C GLY A 104 -16.69 -0.54 6.08
N LEU A 105 -16.04 -0.92 7.19
CA LEU A 105 -15.23 0.01 7.96
C LEU A 105 -13.92 0.31 7.21
N PRO A 106 -13.42 1.56 7.28
CA PRO A 106 -12.14 1.90 6.68
C PRO A 106 -10.97 1.27 7.44
N TYR A 107 -9.92 0.92 6.71
CA TYR A 107 -8.66 0.38 7.21
C TYR A 107 -7.51 1.33 6.88
N ALA A 108 -6.47 1.34 7.71
CA ALA A 108 -5.22 2.04 7.42
C ALA A 108 -4.00 1.24 7.88
N SER A 109 -2.90 1.40 7.13
CA SER A 109 -1.58 0.93 7.51
C SER A 109 -1.08 1.65 8.76
N GLY A 110 -0.44 0.90 9.65
CA GLY A 110 0.27 1.46 10.81
C GLY A 110 1.48 2.30 10.42
N HIS A 111 2.10 2.89 11.43
CA HIS A 111 3.28 3.74 11.30
C HIS A 111 4.19 3.57 12.50
N GLY A 112 5.41 4.09 12.43
CA GLY A 112 6.32 4.14 13.59
C GLY A 112 5.81 5.07 14.69
N ALA A 113 6.38 4.97 15.89
CA ALA A 113 6.10 5.90 16.98
C ALA A 113 6.39 7.35 16.54
N PHE A 114 5.48 8.26 16.88
CA PHE A 114 5.55 9.69 16.54
C PHE A 114 5.56 10.02 15.03
N ALA A 115 5.28 9.04 14.17
CA ALA A 115 5.09 9.24 12.74
C ALA A 115 3.60 9.17 12.36
N SER A 116 3.27 9.60 11.16
CA SER A 116 1.93 9.37 10.56
C SER A 116 1.99 8.55 9.28
N TRP A 117 3.19 8.13 8.88
CA TRP A 117 3.47 7.37 7.67
C TRP A 117 4.40 6.21 7.99
N LYS A 118 4.29 5.12 7.23
CA LYS A 118 5.22 4.00 7.31
C LYS A 118 6.43 4.32 6.43
N LYS A 119 7.64 4.23 6.99
CA LYS A 119 8.87 4.31 6.20
C LYS A 119 9.18 2.95 5.57
N HIS A 120 9.50 2.96 4.28
CA HIS A 120 10.09 1.83 3.55
C HIS A 120 10.96 2.41 2.44
N THR A 121 12.27 2.51 2.71
CA THR A 121 13.22 3.20 1.84
C THR A 121 13.51 2.40 0.58
N LEU A 122 13.35 3.04 -0.58
CA LEU A 122 13.77 2.51 -1.86
C LEU A 122 15.26 2.83 -2.09
N ARG A 123 16.00 1.88 -2.65
CA ARG A 123 17.45 1.96 -2.83
C ARG A 123 17.83 1.84 -4.30
N SER A 124 19.13 1.91 -4.58
CA SER A 124 19.65 1.79 -5.94
C SER A 124 19.26 0.48 -6.62
N GLU A 125 19.10 -0.58 -5.84
CA GLU A 125 18.73 -1.91 -6.33
C GLU A 125 17.26 -1.99 -6.78
N ASP A 126 16.43 -1.01 -6.41
CA ASP A 126 15.00 -0.98 -6.73
C ASP A 126 14.71 -0.17 -8.01
N ASP A 127 15.73 0.41 -8.64
CA ASP A 127 15.57 1.31 -9.79
C ASP A 127 15.03 0.57 -11.02
N GLY A 128 13.91 1.07 -11.54
CA GLY A 128 13.16 0.45 -12.61
C GLY A 128 12.55 -0.92 -12.26
N GLN A 129 12.60 -1.32 -10.99
CA GLN A 129 12.07 -2.60 -10.52
C GLN A 129 10.65 -2.46 -9.96
N GLU A 130 10.04 -3.60 -9.65
CA GLU A 130 8.75 -3.67 -8.97
C GLU A 130 8.91 -3.78 -7.46
N THR A 131 8.25 -2.87 -6.74
CA THR A 131 7.98 -3.00 -5.31
C THR A 131 6.55 -3.49 -5.12
N ILE A 132 6.39 -4.61 -4.42
CA ILE A 132 5.11 -5.25 -4.17
C ILE A 132 4.62 -4.89 -2.76
N ILE A 133 3.42 -4.33 -2.69
CA ILE A 133 2.67 -4.11 -1.46
C ILE A 133 1.68 -5.26 -1.31
N LYS A 134 1.92 -6.16 -0.36
CA LYS A 134 0.96 -7.22 -0.01
C LYS A 134 0.11 -6.77 1.16
N VAL A 135 -1.21 -6.83 1.00
CA VAL A 135 -2.17 -6.44 2.06
C VAL A 135 -2.88 -7.69 2.57
N TYR A 136 -2.67 -8.01 3.84
CA TYR A 136 -3.36 -9.04 4.61
C TYR A 136 -4.37 -8.41 5.56
N GLN A 137 -5.19 -9.25 6.20
CA GLN A 137 -6.28 -8.78 7.06
C GLN A 137 -5.84 -7.87 8.22
N THR A 138 -4.61 -8.06 8.73
CA THR A 138 -4.07 -7.34 9.89
C THR A 138 -2.68 -6.76 9.62
N GLU A 139 -2.15 -6.89 8.40
CA GLU A 139 -0.75 -6.60 8.09
C GLU A 139 -0.59 -6.07 6.66
N VAL A 140 0.31 -5.11 6.47
CA VAL A 140 0.81 -4.68 5.17
C VAL A 140 2.31 -4.97 5.09
N GLN A 141 2.74 -5.61 4.00
CA GLN A 141 4.15 -5.82 3.68
C GLN A 141 4.55 -5.02 2.45
N PHE A 142 5.63 -4.25 2.56
CA PHE A 142 6.31 -3.58 1.46
C PHE A 142 7.54 -4.40 1.09
N ILE A 143 7.61 -4.90 -0.14
CA ILE A 143 8.63 -5.84 -0.60
C ILE A 143 9.29 -5.26 -1.85
N SER A 144 10.54 -4.85 -1.73
CA SER A 144 11.39 -4.41 -2.83
C SER A 144 12.59 -5.37 -2.97
N PRO A 145 13.32 -5.35 -4.10
CA PRO A 145 14.61 -6.04 -4.22
C PRO A 145 15.58 -5.75 -3.06
N SER A 146 15.60 -4.50 -2.57
CA SER A 146 16.49 -4.04 -1.52
C SER A 146 16.06 -4.42 -0.10
N GLY A 147 14.82 -4.87 0.10
CA GLY A 147 14.39 -5.37 1.39
C GLY A 147 12.88 -5.45 1.61
N ARG A 148 12.51 -5.80 2.84
CA ARG A 148 11.12 -5.92 3.27
C ARG A 148 10.84 -5.03 4.48
N SER A 149 9.67 -4.41 4.52
CA SER A 149 9.16 -3.73 5.71
C SER A 149 7.72 -4.13 5.97
N THR A 150 7.37 -4.26 7.24
CA THR A 150 6.04 -4.69 7.65
C THR A 150 5.40 -3.66 8.59
N THR A 151 4.08 -3.54 8.53
CA THR A 151 3.29 -2.75 9.48
C THR A 151 1.90 -3.35 9.65
N THR A 152 1.17 -2.93 10.67
CA THR A 152 -0.19 -3.40 10.91
C THR A 152 -1.16 -2.84 9.87
N PHE A 153 -2.32 -3.47 9.72
CA PHE A 153 -3.45 -2.97 8.94
C PHE A 153 -4.69 -3.03 9.81
N ASN A 154 -5.14 -1.87 10.29
CA ASN A 154 -6.13 -1.80 11.36
C ASN A 154 -7.40 -1.12 10.85
N THR A 155 -8.57 -1.57 11.34
CA THR A 155 -9.80 -0.81 11.13
C THR A 155 -9.76 0.50 11.92
N LEU A 156 -10.03 1.60 11.23
CA LEU A 156 -10.21 2.91 11.84
C LEU A 156 -11.60 2.91 12.50
N GLY A 157 -11.65 3.05 13.83
CA GLY A 157 -12.89 3.01 14.61
C GLY A 157 -13.14 1.72 15.40
N GLN A 158 -12.18 0.78 15.44
CA GLN A 158 -12.29 -0.45 16.24
C GLN A 158 -12.41 -0.19 17.75
N ASP A 159 -12.02 1.00 18.23
CA ASP A 159 -12.21 1.42 19.63
C ASP A 159 -13.64 1.93 19.93
N ILE A 160 -14.53 2.00 18.94
CA ILE A 160 -15.92 2.45 19.09
C ILE A 160 -16.88 1.25 19.21
N LEU A 161 -16.49 0.05 18.78
CA LEU A 161 -17.25 -1.19 18.93
C LEU A 161 -16.35 -2.30 19.49
N PRO A 162 -16.68 -2.94 20.62
CA PRO A 162 -15.83 -3.98 21.20
C PRO A 162 -15.54 -5.09 20.18
N PHE A 163 -14.32 -5.66 20.22
CA PHE A 163 -13.82 -6.68 19.28
C PHE A 163 -14.79 -7.85 19.02
N SER A 164 -15.61 -8.23 20.02
CA SER A 164 -16.63 -9.27 19.92
C SER A 164 -17.88 -8.90 19.12
N ALA A 165 -18.05 -7.62 18.80
CA ALA A 165 -19.20 -7.04 18.12
C ALA A 165 -18.92 -6.63 16.66
N ASN A 166 -17.72 -6.87 16.11
CA ASN A 166 -17.44 -6.57 14.71
C ASN A 166 -18.06 -7.65 13.79
N PRO A 167 -19.18 -7.36 13.09
CA PRO A 167 -19.87 -8.36 12.26
C PRO A 167 -19.04 -8.77 11.03
N GLN A 168 -17.98 -8.02 10.69
CA GLN A 168 -17.13 -8.30 9.54
C GLN A 168 -16.23 -9.53 9.74
N GLN A 169 -16.07 -10.05 10.95
CA GLN A 169 -15.22 -11.22 11.21
C GLN A 169 -15.99 -12.55 11.22
N ARG A 170 -17.32 -12.55 11.05
CA ARG A 170 -18.13 -13.77 11.08
C ARG A 170 -18.26 -14.42 9.69
N HIS A 171 -17.17 -14.74 8.99
CA HIS A 171 -17.18 -15.66 7.85
C HIS A 171 -15.80 -16.28 7.65
#